data_AF-A0ABD1RWA3-F1
#
_entry.id   AF-A0ABD1RWA3-F1
#
_cell.length_a   1.000
_cell.length_b   1.000
_cell.length_c   1.000
_cell.angle_alpha   90.00
_cell.angle_beta   90.00
_cell.angle_gamma   90.00
#
_symmetry.space_group_name_H-M   'P 1'
#
loop_
_entity.id
_entity.type
_entity.pdbx_description
1 polymer ?
#
loop_
_entity_poly.entity_id
_entity_poly.type
_entity_poly.pdbx_seq_one_letter_code
_entity_poly.pdbx_strand_id
1 'polypeptide(L)'
;MGIRKIDQSWIDEYLPEKARPYARLARLDKPIGTWLLAWPCMWSITMAAVPGSLPDFKMMVLFGSGALLLRGAGCTINDLLDQDIDRKVERTRSRPVASGILTPFQGLCFLAFQLSLGLGILLQLNNFSRVLGASSLLLVFSYPLMKRVTFWPQAYLGLTFNWGALLGWAAVRGSLDPSIVLPLYTSGVFWTLVYDTIYAHQDKEDDVRVGVKSTALRFADSTKEWITGFGIACIGSLACSGFYANIGWPYYTFLLAASGQLAWQILTVDLSSRADCNRKFVSNKWFGALVFTGILCGRLFP
;
A
#
# COMPACT_ATOMS: atom_id res chain seq x y z
N MET A 1 -21.79 32.88 7.62
CA MET A 1 -21.70 31.64 6.84
C MET A 1 -20.20 31.30 6.73
N GLY A 2 -19.70 30.49 7.66
CA GLY A 2 -18.25 30.24 7.77
C GLY A 2 -17.78 29.34 6.63
N ILE A 3 -16.98 29.88 5.73
CA ILE A 3 -16.22 29.09 4.75
C ILE A 3 -15.34 28.16 5.58
N ARG A 4 -15.66 26.86 5.62
CA ARG A 4 -14.75 25.83 6.16
C ARG A 4 -13.41 26.05 5.45
N LYS A 5 -12.35 26.32 6.23
CA LYS A 5 -10.97 26.25 5.73
C LYS A 5 -10.84 24.90 5.02
N ILE A 6 -10.74 24.92 3.69
CA ILE A 6 -10.17 23.79 2.97
C ILE A 6 -8.78 23.68 3.58
N ASP A 7 -8.47 22.55 4.24
CA ASP A 7 -7.12 22.30 4.74
C ASP A 7 -6.16 22.55 3.57
N GLN A 8 -5.39 23.64 3.67
CA GLN A 8 -4.43 24.03 2.65
C GLN A 8 -3.43 22.88 2.57
N SER A 9 -3.45 22.17 1.45
CA SER A 9 -2.48 21.11 1.20
C SER A 9 -1.19 21.75 0.73
N TRP A 10 -0.06 21.09 0.97
CA TRP A 10 1.22 21.46 0.37
C TRP A 10 1.12 21.57 -1.17
N ILE A 11 0.16 20.87 -1.80
CA ILE A 11 -0.14 21.00 -3.22
C ILE A 11 -0.55 22.45 -3.58
N ASP A 12 -1.34 23.10 -2.73
CA ASP A 12 -1.82 24.46 -2.98
C ASP A 12 -0.71 25.50 -2.77
N GLU A 13 0.25 25.21 -1.92
CA GLU A 13 1.37 26.09 -1.59
C GLU A 13 2.51 26.00 -2.62
N TYR A 14 2.90 24.78 -3.03
CA TYR A 14 4.15 24.57 -3.79
C TYR A 14 3.96 24.20 -5.26
N LEU A 15 2.79 23.67 -5.67
CA LEU A 15 2.60 23.25 -7.07
C LEU A 15 1.98 24.36 -7.92
N PRO A 16 2.40 24.50 -9.20
CA PRO A 16 1.75 25.39 -10.16
C PRO A 16 0.28 25.03 -10.31
N GLU A 17 -0.60 26.04 -10.47
CA GLU A 17 -2.05 25.87 -10.51
C GLU A 17 -2.52 24.79 -11.51
N LYS A 18 -1.89 24.73 -12.69
CA LYS A 18 -2.21 23.74 -13.73
C LYS A 18 -1.90 22.28 -13.32
N ALA A 19 -0.94 22.07 -12.41
CA ALA A 19 -0.53 20.74 -11.96
C ALA A 19 -1.36 20.24 -10.75
N ARG A 20 -1.96 21.14 -9.97
CA ARG A 20 -2.70 20.81 -8.74
C ARG A 20 -3.82 19.79 -8.97
N PRO A 21 -4.67 19.88 -10.02
CA PRO A 21 -5.73 18.91 -10.25
C PRO A 21 -5.19 17.50 -10.52
N TYR A 22 -4.09 17.39 -11.27
CA TYR A 22 -3.44 16.10 -11.55
C TYR A 22 -2.77 15.51 -10.30
N ALA A 23 -2.13 16.35 -9.47
CA ALA A 23 -1.55 15.93 -8.21
C ALA A 23 -2.62 15.39 -7.23
N ARG A 24 -3.78 16.05 -7.15
CA ARG A 24 -4.93 15.58 -6.37
C ARG A 24 -5.55 14.31 -6.98
N LEU A 25 -5.58 14.20 -8.31
CA LEU A 25 -6.05 12.99 -9.00
C LEU A 25 -5.18 11.79 -8.65
N ALA A 26 -3.86 11.96 -8.63
CA ALA A 26 -2.89 10.96 -8.19
C ALA A 26 -2.81 10.78 -6.65
N ARG A 27 -3.60 11.52 -5.87
CA ARG A 27 -3.63 11.52 -4.39
C ARG A 27 -2.27 11.83 -3.74
N LEU A 28 -1.50 12.74 -4.33
CA LEU A 28 -0.22 13.17 -3.76
C LEU A 28 -0.38 13.86 -2.38
N ASP A 29 -1.56 14.42 -2.11
CA ASP A 29 -1.95 14.97 -0.80
C ASP A 29 -2.11 13.89 0.28
N LYS A 30 -2.32 12.63 -0.11
CA LYS A 30 -2.57 11.49 0.79
C LYS A 30 -1.56 10.36 0.53
N PRO A 31 -0.27 10.56 0.89
CA PRO A 31 0.83 9.70 0.46
C PRO A 31 0.86 8.32 1.13
N ILE A 32 0.00 8.05 2.12
CA ILE A 32 -0.01 6.77 2.85
C ILE A 32 -0.15 5.57 1.90
N GLY A 33 -0.99 5.66 0.87
CA GLY A 33 -1.14 4.56 -0.10
C GLY A 33 0.14 4.28 -0.90
N THR A 34 0.94 5.31 -1.18
CA THR A 34 2.25 5.16 -1.83
C THR A 34 3.24 4.48 -0.90
N TRP A 35 3.27 4.87 0.38
CA TRP A 35 4.13 4.20 1.38
C TRP A 35 3.78 2.72 1.54
N LEU A 36 2.50 2.39 1.64
CA LEU A 36 2.04 1.00 1.78
C LEU A 36 2.41 0.13 0.58
N LEU A 37 2.45 0.70 -0.63
CA LEU A 37 2.91 0.00 -1.83
C LEU A 37 4.44 -0.05 -1.93
N ALA A 38 5.15 0.98 -1.44
CA ALA A 38 6.60 1.07 -1.50
C ALA A 38 7.29 0.15 -0.49
N TRP A 39 6.80 0.06 0.75
CA TRP A 39 7.49 -0.66 1.82
C TRP A 39 7.80 -2.13 1.51
N PRO A 40 6.86 -2.95 0.98
CA PRO A 40 7.16 -4.33 0.60
C PRO A 40 8.29 -4.43 -0.43
N CYS A 41 8.37 -3.48 -1.38
CA CYS A 41 9.47 -3.39 -2.34
C CYS A 41 10.79 -3.11 -1.62
N MET A 42 10.82 -2.10 -0.74
CA MET A 42 12.03 -1.69 -0.03
C MET A 42 12.54 -2.77 0.92
N TRP A 43 11.64 -3.44 1.63
CA TRP A 43 11.96 -4.59 2.47
C TRP A 43 12.66 -5.68 1.65
N SER A 44 12.08 -6.02 0.50
CA SER A 44 12.56 -7.12 -0.33
C SER A 44 13.89 -6.81 -1.03
N ILE A 45 14.05 -5.60 -1.58
CA ILE A 45 15.32 -5.15 -2.18
C ILE A 45 16.44 -5.15 -1.14
N THR A 46 16.15 -4.70 0.08
CA THR A 46 17.15 -4.67 1.16
C THR A 46 17.43 -6.06 1.70
N MET A 47 16.42 -6.90 1.83
CA MET A 47 16.60 -8.30 2.20
C MET A 47 17.44 -9.05 1.16
N ALA A 48 17.34 -8.70 -0.13
CA ALA A 48 18.11 -9.31 -1.20
C ALA A 48 19.56 -8.81 -1.30
N ALA A 49 19.92 -7.74 -0.59
CA ALA A 49 21.26 -7.18 -0.59
C ALA A 49 22.29 -8.18 -0.02
N VAL A 50 23.53 -8.08 -0.52
CA VAL A 50 24.65 -8.87 0.00
C VAL A 50 24.90 -8.49 1.46
N PRO A 51 25.13 -9.46 2.37
CA PRO A 51 25.49 -9.14 3.76
C PRO A 51 26.67 -8.16 3.84
N GLY A 52 26.58 -7.17 4.71
CA GLY A 52 27.55 -6.08 4.85
C GLY A 52 27.44 -4.97 3.81
N SER A 53 26.49 -5.05 2.86
CA SER A 53 26.30 -4.05 1.80
C SER A 53 24.99 -3.29 1.95
N LEU A 54 24.97 -2.05 1.46
CA LEU A 54 23.75 -1.27 1.31
C LEU A 54 22.85 -1.87 0.21
N PRO A 55 21.52 -1.65 0.27
CA PRO A 55 20.61 -2.02 -0.81
C PRO A 55 20.97 -1.30 -2.11
N ASP A 56 20.67 -1.94 -3.24
CA ASP A 56 20.85 -1.32 -4.56
C ASP A 56 20.03 -0.03 -4.65
N PHE A 57 20.72 1.11 -4.65
CA PHE A 57 20.10 2.42 -4.65
C PHE A 57 19.27 2.69 -5.91
N LYS A 58 19.70 2.19 -7.07
CA LYS A 58 18.95 2.31 -8.32
C LYS A 58 17.63 1.57 -8.20
N MET A 59 17.62 0.35 -7.65
CA MET A 59 16.39 -0.42 -7.45
C MET A 59 15.45 0.28 -6.44
N MET A 60 15.99 0.81 -5.35
CA MET A 60 15.20 1.58 -4.39
C MET A 60 14.51 2.79 -5.04
N VAL A 61 15.22 3.56 -5.87
CA VAL A 61 14.65 4.71 -6.59
C VAL A 61 13.61 4.27 -7.62
N LEU A 62 13.89 3.22 -8.41
CA LEU A 62 12.96 2.71 -9.42
C LEU A 62 11.66 2.21 -8.78
N PHE A 63 11.74 1.42 -7.72
CA PHE A 63 10.54 0.90 -7.05
C PHE A 63 9.80 1.96 -6.24
N GLY A 64 10.50 2.93 -5.65
CA GLY A 64 9.86 4.07 -4.99
C GLY A 64 9.07 4.93 -5.97
N SER A 65 9.67 5.23 -7.13
CA SER A 65 9.01 5.94 -8.22
C SER A 65 7.85 5.13 -8.80
N GLY A 66 8.05 3.82 -8.97
CA GLY A 66 7.02 2.88 -9.43
C GLY A 66 5.82 2.83 -8.49
N ALA A 67 6.05 2.78 -7.17
CA ALA A 67 4.97 2.81 -6.17
C ALA A 67 4.18 4.13 -6.23
N LEU A 68 4.85 5.26 -6.42
CA LEU A 68 4.19 6.56 -6.61
C LEU A 68 3.31 6.56 -7.86
N LEU A 69 3.86 6.12 -9.00
CA LEU A 69 3.16 6.10 -10.28
C LEU A 69 1.99 5.13 -10.29
N LEU A 70 2.17 3.90 -9.80
CA LEU A 70 1.12 2.88 -9.78
C LEU A 70 0.01 3.22 -8.79
N ARG A 71 0.35 3.79 -7.62
CA ARG A 71 -0.67 4.28 -6.70
C ARG A 71 -1.48 5.39 -7.34
N GLY A 72 -0.80 6.34 -7.99
CA GLY A 72 -1.43 7.43 -8.73
C GLY A 72 -2.34 6.91 -9.85
N ALA A 73 -1.87 5.97 -10.67
CA ALA A 73 -2.63 5.37 -11.76
C ALA A 73 -3.89 4.65 -11.24
N GLY A 74 -3.77 3.88 -10.16
CA GLY A 74 -4.92 3.25 -9.52
C GLY A 74 -5.95 4.26 -9.01
N CYS A 75 -5.51 5.40 -8.46
CA CYS A 75 -6.41 6.49 -8.10
C CYS A 75 -7.09 7.13 -9.32
N THR A 76 -6.34 7.38 -10.39
CA THR A 76 -6.87 7.92 -11.64
C THR A 76 -7.93 7.00 -12.24
N ILE A 77 -7.68 5.69 -12.30
CA ILE A 77 -8.65 4.69 -12.78
C ILE A 77 -9.93 4.73 -11.94
N ASN A 78 -9.80 4.71 -10.62
CA ASN A 78 -10.96 4.73 -9.73
C ASN A 78 -11.80 6.01 -9.93
N ASP A 79 -11.18 7.19 -9.98
CA ASP A 79 -11.90 8.46 -10.18
C ASP A 79 -12.56 8.55 -11.57
N LEU A 80 -11.97 7.94 -12.61
CA LEU A 80 -12.56 7.88 -13.95
C LEU A 80 -13.78 6.97 -14.01
N LEU A 81 -13.71 5.80 -13.36
CA LEU A 81 -14.80 4.81 -13.33
C LEU A 81 -15.96 5.24 -12.42
N ASP A 82 -15.65 5.85 -11.28
CA ASP A 82 -16.63 6.20 -10.25
C ASP A 82 -17.19 7.62 -10.41
N GLN A 83 -16.84 8.36 -11.48
CA GLN A 83 -17.14 9.80 -11.63
C GLN A 83 -18.61 10.18 -11.38
N ASP A 84 -19.56 9.36 -11.84
CA ASP A 84 -21.00 9.63 -11.70
C ASP A 84 -21.52 9.36 -10.29
N ILE A 85 -20.89 8.40 -9.59
CA ILE A 85 -21.16 8.07 -8.19
C ILE A 85 -20.55 9.17 -7.32
N ASP A 86 -19.29 9.52 -7.58
CA ASP A 86 -18.55 10.52 -6.82
C ASP A 86 -19.21 11.90 -6.86
N ARG A 87 -19.83 12.29 -7.98
CA ARG A 87 -20.63 13.53 -8.06
C ARG A 87 -21.77 13.60 -7.05
N LYS A 88 -22.31 12.46 -6.63
CA LYS A 88 -23.48 12.36 -5.73
C LYS A 88 -23.08 12.21 -4.26
N VAL A 89 -21.80 12.01 -3.96
CA VAL A 89 -21.29 11.72 -2.60
C VAL A 89 -20.51 12.92 -2.07
N GLU A 90 -20.96 13.50 -0.95
CA GLU A 90 -20.40 14.73 -0.38
C GLU A 90 -18.86 14.67 -0.20
N ARG A 91 -18.34 13.53 0.24
CA ARG A 91 -16.89 13.31 0.47
C ARG A 91 -16.07 13.33 -0.82
N THR A 92 -16.63 12.90 -1.94
CA THR A 92 -15.89 12.65 -3.19
C THR A 92 -16.31 13.54 -4.35
N ARG A 93 -17.35 14.35 -4.16
CA ARG A 93 -17.82 15.37 -5.11
C ARG A 93 -16.74 16.38 -5.50
N SER A 94 -15.78 16.65 -4.60
CA SER A 94 -14.66 17.57 -4.87
C SER A 94 -13.49 16.94 -5.66
N ARG A 95 -13.57 15.65 -6.02
CA ARG A 95 -12.52 14.98 -6.82
C ARG A 95 -12.38 15.65 -8.18
N PRO A 96 -11.17 15.70 -8.78
CA PRO A 96 -10.91 16.48 -9.99
C PRO A 96 -11.80 16.14 -11.20
N VAL A 97 -12.06 14.86 -11.44
CA VAL A 97 -12.93 14.41 -12.55
C VAL A 97 -14.41 14.60 -12.21
N ALA A 98 -14.81 14.26 -10.98
CA ALA A 98 -16.20 14.38 -10.52
C ALA A 98 -16.67 15.85 -10.53
N SER A 99 -15.84 16.77 -10.02
CA SER A 99 -16.11 18.22 -10.01
C SER A 99 -16.04 18.90 -11.38
N GLY A 100 -15.52 18.21 -12.41
CA GLY A 100 -15.36 18.76 -13.76
C GLY A 100 -14.14 19.65 -13.95
N ILE A 101 -13.27 19.79 -12.94
CA ILE A 101 -12.00 20.54 -13.06
C ILE A 101 -11.08 19.88 -14.10
N LEU A 102 -11.10 18.54 -14.18
CA LEU A 102 -10.46 17.77 -15.25
C LEU A 102 -11.53 17.04 -16.07
N THR A 103 -11.37 17.05 -17.39
CA THR A 103 -12.20 16.24 -18.29
C THR A 103 -11.81 14.76 -18.18
N PRO A 104 -12.72 13.81 -18.47
CA PRO A 104 -12.37 12.39 -18.52
C PRO A 104 -11.22 12.09 -19.49
N PHE A 105 -11.14 12.79 -20.62
CA PHE A 105 -10.05 12.65 -21.58
C PHE A 105 -8.70 13.10 -20.99
N GLN A 106 -8.65 14.23 -20.27
CA GLN A 106 -7.44 14.65 -19.56
C GLN A 106 -7.01 13.63 -18.50
N GLY A 107 -7.96 13.04 -17.78
CA GLY A 107 -7.69 11.95 -16.84
C GLY A 107 -7.13 10.71 -17.54
N LEU A 108 -7.66 10.33 -18.70
CA LEU A 108 -7.17 9.21 -19.51
C LEU A 108 -5.74 9.46 -20.03
N CYS A 109 -5.44 10.67 -20.54
CA CYS A 109 -4.09 11.03 -20.96
C CYS A 109 -3.10 10.97 -19.78
N PHE A 110 -3.51 11.43 -18.60
CA PHE A 110 -2.68 11.36 -17.40
C PHE A 110 -2.44 9.91 -16.94
N LEU A 111 -3.48 9.06 -17.01
CA LEU A 111 -3.35 7.64 -16.76
C LEU A 111 -2.35 6.99 -17.73
N ALA A 112 -2.48 7.26 -19.02
CA ALA A 112 -1.57 6.76 -20.05
C ALA A 112 -0.12 7.19 -19.74
N PHE A 113 0.09 8.45 -19.38
CA PHE A 113 1.40 8.95 -18.95
C PHE A 113 1.95 8.19 -17.73
N GLN A 114 1.16 8.00 -16.68
CA GLN A 114 1.58 7.25 -15.47
C GLN A 114 1.95 5.80 -15.81
N LEU A 115 1.16 5.13 -16.65
CA LEU A 115 1.40 3.75 -17.07
C LEU A 115 2.61 3.63 -18.00
N SER A 116 2.82 4.58 -18.91
CA SER A 116 4.01 4.61 -19.78
C SER A 116 5.29 4.77 -18.97
N LEU A 117 5.31 5.64 -17.95
CA LEU A 117 6.44 5.75 -17.04
C LEU A 117 6.64 4.47 -16.22
N GLY A 118 5.55 3.86 -15.74
CA GLY A 118 5.60 2.57 -15.04
C GLY A 118 6.17 1.44 -15.91
N LEU A 119 5.79 1.40 -17.19
CA LEU A 119 6.36 0.46 -18.17
C LEU A 119 7.85 0.74 -18.40
N GLY A 120 8.24 2.01 -18.50
CA GLY A 120 9.65 2.40 -18.60
C GLY A 120 10.50 1.93 -17.41
N ILE A 121 9.93 1.91 -16.19
CA ILE A 121 10.58 1.31 -15.02
C ILE A 121 10.67 -0.21 -15.17
N LEU A 122 9.57 -0.87 -15.54
CA LEU A 122 9.53 -2.33 -15.69
C LEU A 122 10.57 -2.83 -16.71
N LEU A 123 10.71 -2.14 -17.85
CA LEU A 123 11.67 -2.49 -18.91
C LEU A 123 13.13 -2.35 -18.47
N GLN A 124 13.42 -1.58 -17.43
CA GLN A 124 14.77 -1.47 -16.86
C GLN A 124 15.16 -2.64 -15.96
N LEU A 125 14.20 -3.49 -15.57
CA LEU A 125 14.45 -4.67 -14.73
C LEU A 125 14.97 -5.85 -15.57
N ASN A 126 15.48 -6.88 -14.90
CA ASN A 126 15.87 -8.13 -15.55
C ASN A 126 14.67 -8.89 -16.14
N ASN A 127 14.92 -9.82 -17.07
CA ASN A 127 13.85 -10.55 -17.78
C ASN A 127 12.88 -11.28 -16.85
N PHE A 128 13.39 -11.94 -15.82
CA PHE A 128 12.55 -12.64 -14.85
C PHE A 128 11.59 -11.67 -14.14
N SER A 129 12.09 -10.51 -13.72
CA SER A 129 11.32 -9.46 -13.08
C SER A 129 10.32 -8.78 -14.01
N ARG A 130 10.63 -8.65 -15.31
CA ARG A 130 9.67 -8.13 -16.30
C ARG A 130 8.44 -9.02 -16.40
N VAL A 131 8.64 -10.34 -16.51
CA VAL A 131 7.55 -11.32 -16.56
C VAL A 131 6.78 -11.36 -15.24
N LEU A 132 7.48 -11.43 -14.11
CA LEU A 132 6.87 -11.45 -12.79
C LEU A 132 6.09 -10.16 -12.51
N GLY A 133 6.63 -9.00 -12.89
CA GLY A 133 5.96 -7.71 -12.76
C GLY A 133 4.71 -7.64 -13.64
N ALA A 134 4.79 -8.08 -14.90
CA ALA A 134 3.64 -8.14 -15.79
C ALA A 134 2.53 -9.07 -15.27
N SER A 135 2.88 -10.20 -14.65
CA SER A 135 1.87 -11.12 -14.09
C SER A 135 1.04 -10.51 -12.95
N SER A 136 1.55 -9.48 -12.26
CA SER A 136 0.79 -8.76 -11.22
C SER A 136 -0.47 -8.09 -11.76
N LEU A 137 -0.50 -7.77 -13.06
CA LEU A 137 -1.64 -7.13 -13.71
C LEU A 137 -2.91 -7.96 -13.56
N LEU A 138 -2.81 -9.29 -13.51
CA LEU A 138 -3.95 -10.16 -13.26
C LEU A 138 -4.66 -9.82 -11.95
N LEU A 139 -3.90 -9.56 -10.88
CA LEU A 139 -4.44 -9.15 -9.57
C LEU A 139 -4.89 -7.68 -9.59
N VAL A 140 -4.12 -6.79 -10.23
CA VAL A 140 -4.46 -5.36 -10.29
C VAL A 140 -5.79 -5.12 -10.99
N PHE A 141 -6.02 -5.76 -12.15
CA PHE A 141 -7.24 -5.58 -12.94
C PHE A 141 -8.49 -6.16 -12.28
N SER A 142 -8.35 -7.27 -11.55
CA SER A 142 -9.47 -7.98 -10.95
C SER A 142 -9.84 -7.45 -9.54
N TYR A 143 -8.91 -6.80 -8.84
CA TYR A 143 -9.13 -6.27 -7.49
C TYR A 143 -10.40 -5.40 -7.34
N PRO A 144 -10.72 -4.43 -8.24
CA PRO A 144 -11.93 -3.61 -8.10
C PRO A 144 -13.23 -4.43 -8.04
N LEU A 145 -13.25 -5.60 -8.67
CA LEU A 145 -14.41 -6.50 -8.69
C LEU A 145 -14.59 -7.25 -7.37
N MET A 146 -13.50 -7.46 -6.61
CA MET A 146 -13.52 -8.32 -5.42
C MET A 146 -14.43 -7.79 -4.32
N LYS A 147 -14.59 -6.46 -4.20
CA LYS A 147 -15.52 -5.83 -3.26
C LYS A 147 -16.99 -6.21 -3.50
N ARG A 148 -17.34 -6.62 -4.72
CA ARG A 148 -18.69 -7.06 -5.10
C ARG A 148 -18.87 -8.56 -4.92
N VAL A 149 -17.79 -9.34 -5.08
CA VAL A 149 -17.85 -10.80 -5.12
C VAL A 149 -17.61 -11.43 -3.74
N THR A 150 -16.70 -10.89 -2.93
CA THR A 150 -16.24 -11.52 -1.68
C THR A 150 -16.26 -10.58 -0.48
N PHE A 151 -16.35 -11.14 0.73
CA PHE A 151 -16.12 -10.43 2.00
C PHE A 151 -14.63 -10.27 2.36
N TRP A 152 -13.73 -10.73 1.50
CA TRP A 152 -12.28 -10.64 1.68
C TRP A 152 -11.57 -9.74 0.66
N PRO A 153 -12.11 -8.57 0.25
CA PRO A 153 -11.39 -7.70 -0.67
C PRO A 153 -10.07 -7.21 -0.07
N GLN A 154 -9.95 -7.12 1.25
CA GLN A 154 -8.71 -6.80 1.97
C GLN A 154 -7.61 -7.84 1.75
N ALA A 155 -7.97 -9.15 1.72
CA ALA A 155 -6.99 -10.20 1.43
C ALA A 155 -6.48 -10.07 0.00
N TYR A 156 -7.39 -9.79 -0.94
CA TYR A 156 -7.03 -9.58 -2.34
C TYR A 156 -6.17 -8.33 -2.54
N LEU A 157 -6.50 -7.23 -1.84
CA LEU A 157 -5.66 -6.04 -1.79
C LEU A 157 -4.26 -6.39 -1.25
N GLY A 158 -4.20 -7.21 -0.20
CA GLY A 158 -2.95 -7.71 0.35
C GLY A 158 -2.09 -8.41 -0.70
N LEU A 159 -2.68 -9.29 -1.51
CA LEU A 159 -1.96 -9.94 -2.61
C LEU A 159 -1.45 -8.92 -3.64
N THR A 160 -2.28 -7.96 -4.02
CA THR A 160 -1.91 -6.94 -5.02
C THR A 160 -0.84 -5.98 -4.52
N PHE A 161 -1.00 -5.40 -3.33
CA PHE A 161 -0.11 -4.36 -2.80
C PHE A 161 1.25 -4.91 -2.38
N ASN A 162 1.31 -6.18 -1.95
CA ASN A 162 2.55 -6.77 -1.49
C ASN A 162 3.33 -7.46 -2.61
N TRP A 163 2.87 -7.42 -3.87
CA TRP A 163 3.60 -8.02 -4.99
C TRP A 163 5.04 -7.49 -5.13
N GLY A 164 5.28 -6.26 -4.67
CA GLY A 164 6.60 -5.67 -4.51
C GLY A 164 7.58 -6.51 -3.69
N ALA A 165 7.10 -7.31 -2.73
CA ALA A 165 7.93 -8.23 -1.96
C ALA A 165 8.49 -9.37 -2.82
N LEU A 166 7.76 -9.84 -3.84
CA LEU A 166 8.26 -10.82 -4.80
C LEU A 166 9.19 -10.15 -5.81
N LEU A 167 8.72 -9.02 -6.35
CA LEU A 167 9.39 -8.34 -7.46
C LEU A 167 10.71 -7.67 -7.04
N GLY A 168 10.81 -7.15 -5.81
CA GLY A 168 12.02 -6.51 -5.30
C GLY A 168 13.21 -7.47 -5.22
N TRP A 169 12.99 -8.65 -4.66
CA TRP A 169 14.00 -9.71 -4.58
C TRP A 169 14.40 -10.19 -5.97
N ALA A 170 13.42 -10.46 -6.83
CA ALA A 170 13.61 -10.83 -8.22
C ALA A 170 14.44 -9.80 -9.00
N ALA A 171 14.23 -8.50 -8.74
CA ALA A 171 14.95 -7.43 -9.42
C ALA A 171 16.45 -7.44 -9.08
N VAL A 172 16.80 -7.77 -7.83
CA VAL A 172 18.19 -7.83 -7.36
C VAL A 172 18.86 -9.16 -7.69
N ARG A 173 18.15 -10.30 -7.52
CA ARG A 173 18.74 -11.65 -7.62
C ARG A 173 18.51 -12.35 -8.96
N GLY A 174 17.60 -11.85 -9.78
CA GLY A 174 17.23 -12.48 -11.07
C GLY A 174 16.40 -13.77 -10.95
N SER A 175 16.03 -14.17 -9.73
CA SER A 175 15.24 -15.35 -9.40
C SER A 175 14.50 -15.13 -8.08
N LEU A 176 13.68 -16.08 -7.64
CA LEU A 176 13.09 -16.08 -6.29
C LEU A 176 13.75 -17.15 -5.42
N ASP A 177 13.99 -16.81 -4.16
CA ASP A 177 14.22 -17.80 -3.10
C ASP A 177 12.91 -17.96 -2.31
N PRO A 178 12.15 -19.05 -2.52
CA PRO A 178 10.84 -19.22 -1.91
C PRO A 178 10.89 -19.20 -0.38
N SER A 179 11.98 -19.69 0.22
CA SER A 179 12.13 -19.80 1.68
C SER A 179 12.18 -18.44 2.36
N ILE A 180 12.70 -17.43 1.67
CA ILE A 180 12.82 -16.06 2.17
C ILE A 180 11.62 -15.22 1.71
N VAL A 181 11.29 -15.33 0.42
CA VAL A 181 10.38 -14.39 -0.24
C VAL A 181 8.92 -14.71 0.03
N LEU A 182 8.52 -15.99 0.12
CA LEU A 182 7.12 -16.32 0.41
C LEU A 182 6.70 -15.90 1.82
N PRO A 183 7.49 -16.14 2.89
CA PRO A 183 7.17 -15.59 4.20
C PRO A 183 7.15 -14.05 4.21
N LEU A 184 8.05 -13.39 3.48
CA LEU A 184 8.03 -11.92 3.37
C LEU A 184 6.74 -11.43 2.71
N TYR A 185 6.35 -12.02 1.59
CA TYR A 185 5.12 -11.68 0.88
C TYR A 185 3.88 -11.93 1.73
N THR A 186 3.78 -13.13 2.34
CA THR A 186 2.68 -13.49 3.24
C THR A 186 2.59 -12.55 4.43
N SER A 187 3.73 -12.11 4.99
CA SER A 187 3.73 -11.15 6.08
C SER A 187 3.08 -9.81 5.68
N GLY A 188 3.36 -9.36 4.46
CA GLY A 188 2.75 -8.16 3.89
C GLY A 188 1.24 -8.33 3.68
N VAL A 189 0.79 -9.49 3.21
CA VAL A 189 -0.65 -9.79 3.04
C VAL A 189 -1.37 -9.71 4.40
N PHE A 190 -0.81 -10.32 5.44
CA PHE A 190 -1.39 -10.24 6.79
C PHE A 190 -1.33 -8.83 7.36
N TRP A 191 -0.25 -8.09 7.12
CA TRP A 191 -0.17 -6.68 7.50
C TRP A 191 -1.28 -5.85 6.84
N THR A 192 -1.54 -6.06 5.54
CA THR A 192 -2.67 -5.44 4.83
C THR A 192 -4.00 -5.81 5.43
N LEU A 193 -4.20 -7.08 5.82
CA LEU A 193 -5.40 -7.48 6.54
C LEU A 193 -5.57 -6.75 7.87
N VAL A 194 -4.48 -6.46 8.61
CA VAL A 194 -4.58 -5.66 9.83
C VAL A 194 -5.02 -4.22 9.53
N TYR A 195 -4.24 -3.49 8.73
CA TYR A 195 -4.48 -2.05 8.57
C TYR A 195 -5.70 -1.75 7.71
N ASP A 196 -6.01 -2.56 6.69
CA ASP A 196 -7.09 -2.29 5.76
C ASP A 196 -8.45 -2.74 6.31
N THR A 197 -8.46 -3.74 7.21
CA THR A 197 -9.66 -4.04 8.00
C THR A 197 -9.96 -2.90 8.98
N ILE A 198 -8.96 -2.35 9.67
CA ILE A 198 -9.16 -1.13 10.50
C ILE A 198 -9.67 0.02 9.64
N TYR A 199 -9.06 0.24 8.46
CA TYR A 199 -9.47 1.30 7.55
C TYR A 199 -10.93 1.13 7.09
N ALA A 200 -11.35 -0.11 6.77
CA ALA A 200 -12.71 -0.41 6.31
C ALA A 200 -13.81 -0.12 7.33
N HIS A 201 -13.50 -0.07 8.64
CA HIS A 201 -14.48 0.37 9.64
C HIS A 201 -14.91 1.83 9.47
N GLN A 202 -14.14 2.66 8.76
CA GLN A 202 -14.53 4.05 8.46
C GLN A 202 -15.76 4.16 7.55
N ASP A 203 -15.93 3.18 6.67
CA ASP A 203 -16.97 3.18 5.63
C ASP A 203 -18.05 2.12 5.94
N LYS A 204 -18.02 1.47 7.11
CA LYS A 204 -18.89 0.33 7.47
C LYS A 204 -20.37 0.62 7.26
N GLU A 205 -20.87 1.75 7.76
CA GLU A 205 -22.29 2.12 7.63
C GLU A 205 -22.69 2.40 6.18
N ASP A 206 -21.79 3.02 5.42
CA ASP A 206 -22.03 3.37 4.02
C ASP A 206 -21.98 2.11 3.15
N ASP A 207 -21.02 1.21 3.38
CA ASP A 207 -20.87 -0.10 2.73
C ASP A 207 -22.12 -0.97 2.89
N VAL A 208 -22.73 -0.99 4.09
CA VAL A 208 -23.99 -1.72 4.33
C VAL A 208 -25.11 -1.18 3.44
N ARG A 209 -25.24 0.14 3.32
CA ARG A 209 -26.31 0.77 2.53
C ARG A 209 -26.17 0.48 1.03
N VAL A 210 -24.93 0.40 0.53
CA VAL A 210 -24.66 0.16 -0.90
C VAL A 210 -24.38 -1.31 -1.25
N GLY A 211 -24.46 -2.22 -0.27
CA GLY A 211 -24.26 -3.66 -0.48
C GLY A 211 -22.81 -4.06 -0.78
N VAL A 212 -21.84 -3.22 -0.41
CA VAL A 212 -20.40 -3.52 -0.57
C VAL A 212 -19.95 -4.45 0.55
N LYS A 213 -19.19 -5.49 0.21
CA LYS A 213 -18.71 -6.49 1.17
C LYS A 213 -17.30 -6.13 1.65
N SER A 214 -17.02 -6.35 2.93
CA SER A 214 -15.71 -6.12 3.53
C SER A 214 -15.44 -7.02 4.74
N THR A 215 -14.17 -7.16 5.12
CA THR A 215 -13.79 -7.89 6.35
C THR A 215 -14.33 -7.22 7.61
N ALA A 216 -14.45 -5.89 7.63
CA ALA A 216 -15.08 -5.15 8.73
C ALA A 216 -16.56 -5.57 8.93
N LEU A 217 -17.28 -5.84 7.84
CA LEU A 217 -18.64 -6.39 7.91
C LEU A 217 -18.67 -7.86 8.31
N ARG A 218 -17.73 -8.66 7.79
CA ARG A 218 -17.66 -10.10 8.07
C ARG A 218 -17.29 -10.39 9.53
N PHE A 219 -16.34 -9.66 10.09
CA PHE A 219 -15.86 -9.89 11.46
C PHE A 219 -16.68 -9.15 12.50
N ALA A 220 -17.34 -8.05 12.11
CA ALA A 220 -18.19 -7.24 12.98
C ALA A 220 -17.51 -6.98 14.34
N ASP A 221 -18.09 -7.50 15.42
CA ASP A 221 -17.61 -7.29 16.79
C ASP A 221 -16.32 -8.07 17.10
N SER A 222 -16.07 -9.16 16.38
CA SER A 222 -14.85 -9.99 16.53
C SER A 222 -13.64 -9.43 15.75
N THR A 223 -13.70 -8.19 15.27
CA THR A 223 -12.64 -7.62 14.43
C THR A 223 -11.29 -7.65 15.14
N LYS A 224 -11.23 -7.30 16.44
CA LYS A 224 -9.97 -7.19 17.18
C LYS A 224 -9.26 -8.54 17.31
N GLU A 225 -10.01 -9.62 17.50
CA GLU A 225 -9.49 -10.99 17.57
C GLU A 225 -8.88 -11.42 16.23
N TRP A 226 -9.59 -11.17 15.12
CA TRP A 226 -9.10 -11.49 13.78
C TRP A 226 -7.83 -10.72 13.42
N ILE A 227 -7.82 -9.39 13.61
CA ILE A 227 -6.63 -8.60 13.31
C ILE A 227 -5.47 -8.89 14.27
N THR A 228 -5.73 -9.38 15.49
CA THR A 228 -4.68 -9.91 16.38
C THR A 228 -4.04 -11.16 15.77
N GLY A 229 -4.85 -12.11 15.31
CA GLY A 229 -4.35 -13.31 14.63
C GLY A 229 -3.53 -12.98 13.38
N PHE A 230 -4.00 -12.03 12.57
CA PHE A 230 -3.23 -11.55 11.40
C PHE A 230 -1.95 -10.81 11.82
N GLY A 231 -1.98 -10.03 12.89
CA GLY A 231 -0.79 -9.38 13.45
C GLY A 231 0.28 -10.40 13.87
N ILE A 232 -0.12 -11.46 14.58
CA ILE A 232 0.78 -12.56 14.97
C ILE A 232 1.34 -13.26 13.73
N ALA A 233 0.49 -13.59 12.75
CA ALA A 233 0.92 -14.23 11.52
C ALA A 233 1.86 -13.35 10.68
N CYS A 234 1.64 -12.03 10.67
CA CYS A 234 2.53 -11.06 10.04
C CYS A 234 3.92 -11.08 10.67
N ILE A 235 4.01 -10.89 12.00
CA ILE A 235 5.29 -10.87 12.73
C ILE A 235 6.00 -12.21 12.64
N GLY A 236 5.28 -13.33 12.77
CA GLY A 236 5.85 -14.67 12.63
C GLY A 236 6.43 -14.92 11.23
N SER A 237 5.74 -14.44 10.19
CA SER A 237 6.19 -14.57 8.80
C SER A 237 7.40 -13.68 8.49
N LEU A 238 7.46 -12.47 9.08
CA LEU A 238 8.66 -11.61 9.05
C LEU A 238 9.85 -12.27 9.77
N ALA A 239 9.63 -12.84 10.96
CA ALA A 239 10.68 -13.55 11.70
C ALA A 239 11.23 -14.74 10.89
N CYS A 240 10.32 -15.51 10.28
CA CYS A 240 10.65 -16.65 9.41
C CYS A 240 11.47 -16.20 8.19
N SER A 241 11.06 -15.14 7.49
CA SER A 241 11.81 -14.58 6.37
C SER A 241 13.23 -14.16 6.78
N GLY A 242 13.35 -13.42 7.90
CA GLY A 242 14.65 -12.99 8.42
C GLY A 242 15.57 -14.15 8.81
N PHE A 243 15.01 -15.20 9.41
CA PHE A 243 15.75 -16.41 9.77
C PHE A 243 16.33 -17.10 8.53
N TYR A 244 15.51 -17.40 7.52
CA TYR A 244 16.00 -18.00 6.26
C TYR A 244 16.96 -17.08 5.50
N ALA A 245 16.80 -15.76 5.65
CA ALA A 245 17.67 -14.76 5.06
C ALA A 245 19.02 -14.62 5.79
N ASN A 246 19.23 -15.34 6.91
CA ASN A 246 20.39 -15.20 7.81
C ASN A 246 20.65 -13.72 8.16
N ILE A 247 19.60 -13.02 8.57
CA ILE A 247 19.70 -11.60 8.91
C ILE A 247 20.21 -11.43 10.35
N GLY A 248 21.08 -10.44 10.58
CA GLY A 248 21.71 -10.19 11.87
C GLY A 248 20.73 -9.80 12.98
N TRP A 249 21.20 -9.91 14.22
CA TRP A 249 20.40 -9.65 15.43
C TRP A 249 19.68 -8.29 15.48
N PRO A 250 20.20 -7.17 14.91
CA PRO A 250 19.49 -5.89 14.98
C PRO A 250 18.10 -5.95 14.38
N TYR A 251 17.90 -6.77 13.33
CA TYR A 251 16.58 -6.97 12.72
C TYR A 251 15.52 -7.36 13.74
N TYR A 252 15.82 -8.31 14.62
CA TYR A 252 14.87 -8.84 15.59
C TYR A 252 14.50 -7.81 16.67
N THR A 253 15.39 -6.87 16.99
CA THR A 253 15.07 -5.75 17.90
C THR A 253 14.07 -4.76 17.29
N PHE A 254 14.24 -4.43 16.01
CA PHE A 254 13.28 -3.61 15.27
C PHE A 254 11.97 -4.36 15.01
N LEU A 255 12.03 -5.68 14.81
CA LEU A 255 10.84 -6.51 14.67
C LEU A 255 10.02 -6.52 15.97
N LEU A 256 10.68 -6.53 17.14
CA LEU A 256 10.01 -6.36 18.43
C LEU A 256 9.33 -4.98 18.54
N ALA A 257 10.01 -3.91 18.11
CA ALA A 257 9.41 -2.57 18.07
C ALA A 257 8.21 -2.49 17.11
N ALA A 258 8.31 -3.10 15.92
CA ALA A 258 7.22 -3.19 14.95
C ALA A 258 6.02 -3.98 15.50
N SER A 259 6.29 -5.09 16.20
CA SER A 259 5.27 -5.87 16.93
C SER A 259 4.56 -5.02 18.00
N GLY A 260 5.33 -4.28 18.81
CA GLY A 260 4.78 -3.33 19.79
C GLY A 260 3.90 -2.25 19.15
N GLN A 261 4.29 -1.74 17.98
CA GLN A 261 3.46 -0.77 17.25
C GLN A 261 2.15 -1.39 16.75
N LEU A 262 2.16 -2.60 16.17
CA LEU A 262 0.92 -3.29 15.76
C LEU A 262 0.03 -3.58 16.96
N ALA A 263 0.61 -4.05 18.07
CA ALA A 263 -0.13 -4.28 19.31
C ALA A 263 -0.79 -2.97 19.80
N TRP A 264 -0.05 -1.85 19.79
CA TRP A 264 -0.62 -0.54 20.12
C TRP A 264 -1.78 -0.17 19.18
N GLN A 265 -1.66 -0.39 17.86
CA GLN A 265 -2.75 -0.12 16.92
C GLN A 265 -3.99 -0.94 17.29
N ILE A 266 -3.85 -2.25 17.44
CA ILE A 266 -4.95 -3.19 17.64
C ILE A 266 -5.63 -3.00 19.00
N LEU A 267 -4.85 -2.83 20.08
CA LEU A 267 -5.39 -2.68 21.43
C LEU A 267 -6.16 -1.37 21.58
N THR A 268 -5.59 -0.26 21.08
CA THR A 268 -6.11 1.09 21.37
C THR A 268 -7.03 1.66 20.28
N VAL A 269 -7.21 0.97 19.15
CA VAL A 269 -8.14 1.46 18.11
C VAL A 269 -9.58 1.45 18.62
N ASP A 270 -10.25 2.58 18.43
CA ASP A 270 -11.70 2.69 18.50
C ASP A 270 -12.30 2.49 17.09
N LEU A 271 -12.86 1.30 16.85
CA LEU A 271 -13.44 0.92 15.56
C LEU A 271 -14.72 1.70 15.22
N SER A 272 -15.34 2.37 16.20
CA SER A 272 -16.50 3.24 15.96
C SER A 272 -16.10 4.64 15.50
N SER A 273 -14.85 5.04 15.75
CA SER A 273 -14.34 6.37 15.42
C SER A 273 -13.64 6.38 14.06
N ARG A 274 -14.29 6.99 13.06
CA ARG A 274 -13.70 7.17 11.71
C ARG A 274 -12.33 7.87 11.77
N ALA A 275 -12.20 8.87 12.64
CA ALA A 275 -10.96 9.63 12.79
C ALA A 275 -9.82 8.79 13.39
N ASP A 276 -10.11 7.95 14.38
CA ASP A 276 -9.10 7.09 14.96
C ASP A 276 -8.68 5.97 14.00
N CYS A 277 -9.63 5.32 13.32
CA CYS A 277 -9.34 4.35 12.26
C CYS A 277 -8.41 4.93 11.18
N ASN A 278 -8.67 6.16 10.73
CA ASN A 278 -7.79 6.84 9.77
C ASN A 278 -6.40 7.10 10.35
N ARG A 279 -6.32 7.55 11.62
CA ARG A 279 -5.03 7.79 12.30
C ARG A 279 -4.21 6.51 12.42
N LYS A 280 -4.84 5.39 12.78
CA LYS A 280 -4.19 4.07 12.85
C LYS A 280 -3.72 3.62 11.46
N PHE A 281 -4.56 3.73 10.44
CA PHE A 281 -4.19 3.45 9.06
C PHE A 281 -2.96 4.26 8.62
N VAL A 282 -2.97 5.58 8.83
CA VAL A 282 -1.86 6.48 8.48
C VAL A 282 -0.59 6.22 9.29
N SER A 283 -0.69 5.62 10.48
CA SER A 283 0.49 5.24 11.28
C SER A 283 1.28 4.07 10.69
N ASN A 284 0.71 3.30 9.76
CA ASN A 284 1.37 2.13 9.16
C ASN A 284 2.62 2.49 8.33
N LYS A 285 2.78 3.74 7.89
CA LYS A 285 4.06 4.18 7.32
C LYS A 285 5.25 3.93 8.27
N TRP A 286 5.02 4.02 9.58
CA TRP A 286 6.04 3.77 10.59
C TRP A 286 6.30 2.28 10.82
N PHE A 287 5.30 1.41 10.65
CA PHE A 287 5.51 -0.04 10.69
C PHE A 287 6.42 -0.45 9.53
N GLY A 288 6.08 0.04 8.34
CA GLY A 288 6.93 0.02 7.14
C GLY A 288 8.38 0.39 7.42
N ALA A 289 8.58 1.56 8.00
CA ALA A 289 9.90 2.10 8.31
C ALA A 289 10.66 1.28 9.37
N LEU A 290 9.99 0.80 10.42
CA LEU A 290 10.62 -0.03 11.46
C LEU A 290 11.13 -1.34 10.88
N VAL A 291 10.30 -2.05 10.09
CA VAL A 291 10.70 -3.30 9.43
C VAL A 291 11.84 -3.04 8.45
N PHE A 292 11.74 -2.00 7.62
CA PHE A 292 12.81 -1.63 6.69
C PHE A 292 14.14 -1.34 7.39
N THR A 293 14.10 -0.53 8.46
CA THR A 293 15.29 -0.17 9.23
C THR A 293 15.90 -1.40 9.90
N GLY A 294 15.06 -2.28 10.45
CA GLY A 294 15.51 -3.56 10.98
C GLY A 294 16.22 -4.41 9.93
N ILE A 295 15.66 -4.52 8.72
CA ILE A 295 16.27 -5.29 7.64
C ILE A 295 17.61 -4.66 7.24
N LEU A 296 17.65 -3.34 7.08
CA LEU A 296 18.87 -2.62 6.74
C LEU A 296 19.97 -2.82 7.80
N CYS A 297 19.67 -2.59 9.07
CA CYS A 297 20.62 -2.76 10.15
C CYS A 297 21.08 -4.22 10.28
N GLY A 298 20.15 -5.19 10.19
CA GLY A 298 20.50 -6.61 10.25
C GLY A 298 21.29 -7.10 9.02
N ARG A 299 21.19 -6.42 7.88
CA ARG A 299 22.03 -6.68 6.70
C ARG A 299 23.42 -6.05 6.81
N LEU A 300 23.52 -4.86 7.42
CA LEU A 300 24.79 -4.14 7.60
C LEU A 300 25.63 -4.70 8.76
N PHE A 301 24.97 -5.17 9.82
CA PHE A 301 25.59 -5.72 11.02
C PHE A 301 25.11 -7.17 11.24
N PRO A 302 25.55 -8.10 10.37
CA PRO A 302 25.16 -9.51 10.42
C PRO A 302 25.65 -10.21 11.69
#